data_AF-T1BCW9-F1
#
_entry.id   AF-T1BCW9-F1
#
_cell.length_a   1.000
_cell.length_b   1.000
_cell.length_c   1.000
_cell.angle_alpha   90.00
_cell.angle_beta   90.00
_cell.angle_gamma   90.00
#
_symmetry.space_group_name_H-M   'P 1'
#
loop_
_entity.id
_entity.type
_entity.pdbx_description
1 polymer ?
#
loop_
_entity_poly.entity_id
_entity_poly.type
_entity_poly.pdbx_seq_one_letter_code
_entity_poly.pdbx_strand_id
1 'polypeptide(L)'
;QAAIDAAGIKPLQPDLHVISQIITQPQLVDYLDASFAKGQGGLFAFGSGADFKNAKMQIGYAFQGGLGLPTPDYYTKPEFAEKRAQYLAYIGKMLQLGGEPAERAAHEAQAVLAFETRLAKASLNPVALRDPANQYHFVSVAQADRVTPNFSWRKFFAAQGVAVQGFSLSQPKFFAEVGRMIGAEPIAAWRAYLRFHAISSAAPYLSQPFVDARFDFYNKTLGGQPQIEPRWKRVLGAVNNGMGMALGELYVAKTFTPEAKARALAMVNNLHEALRQHIEAVGWMGPATKAKAMEKWQTLLPKIGYPDKWRDWHDLTVTPGDYFANVERASAFNYRYDLAKIGKPTDRYEWAMTPQTVNAYYDPTNNTINFPAAILQPPFFYADGDDGINYGGIGAVIGHEMTHGYDDEGSQFDAYGNNVNWWTKADRAAFEARTGKLVK
;
A
#
# COMPACT_ATOMS: atom_id res chain seq x y z
N GLN A 1 26.43 12.09 -1.77
CA GLN A 1 26.55 11.08 -2.83
C GLN A 1 27.86 10.34 -2.72
N ALA A 2 29.02 11.01 -2.84
CA ALA A 2 30.34 10.37 -2.70
C ALA A 2 30.50 9.44 -1.47
N ALA A 3 30.03 9.86 -0.29
CA ALA A 3 30.07 9.01 0.91
C ALA A 3 29.21 7.72 0.79
N ILE A 4 28.04 7.81 0.14
CA ILE A 4 27.16 6.65 -0.12
C ILE A 4 27.82 5.72 -1.13
N ASP A 5 28.43 6.27 -2.18
CA ASP A 5 29.14 5.48 -3.20
C ASP A 5 30.36 4.76 -2.59
N ALA A 6 31.13 5.45 -1.75
CA ALA A 6 32.26 4.87 -1.04
C ALA A 6 31.83 3.81 0.00
N ALA A 7 30.64 3.94 0.58
CA ALA A 7 30.08 2.95 1.48
C ALA A 7 29.66 1.67 0.74
N GLY A 8 29.32 1.74 -0.55
CA GLY A 8 28.98 0.57 -1.35
C GLY A 8 27.74 -0.15 -0.79
N ILE A 9 27.93 -1.41 -0.41
CA ILE A 9 26.93 -2.25 0.26
C ILE A 9 27.08 -2.28 1.79
N LYS A 10 28.16 -1.73 2.35
CA LYS A 10 28.50 -1.86 3.78
C LYS A 10 27.33 -1.59 4.73
N PRO A 11 26.45 -0.59 4.51
CA PRO A 11 25.31 -0.35 5.39
C PRO A 11 24.32 -1.53 5.51
N LEU A 12 24.21 -2.38 4.47
CA LEU A 12 23.29 -3.53 4.46
C LEU A 12 23.95 -4.83 4.99
N GLN A 13 25.28 -4.86 5.13
CA GLN A 13 26.02 -6.07 5.52
C GLN A 13 25.56 -6.70 6.85
N PRO A 14 25.18 -5.95 7.90
CA PRO A 14 24.65 -6.54 9.12
C PRO A 14 23.42 -7.43 8.87
N ASP A 15 22.48 -6.98 8.04
CA ASP A 15 21.28 -7.75 7.73
C ASP A 15 21.59 -8.97 6.84
N LEU A 16 22.49 -8.81 5.86
CA LEU A 16 22.96 -9.95 5.04
C LEU A 16 23.69 -10.99 5.87
N HIS A 17 24.44 -10.56 6.89
CA HIS A 17 25.09 -11.46 7.82
C HIS A 17 24.05 -12.28 8.59
N VAL A 18 23.02 -11.64 9.17
CA VAL A 18 21.94 -12.35 9.86
C VAL A 18 21.26 -13.37 8.93
N ILE A 19 20.92 -12.99 7.70
CA ILE A 19 20.33 -13.90 6.70
C ILE A 19 21.26 -15.09 6.43
N SER A 20 22.57 -14.87 6.35
CA SER A 20 23.54 -15.94 6.06
C SER A 20 23.58 -17.04 7.14
N GLN A 21 23.31 -16.68 8.40
CA GLN A 21 23.36 -17.57 9.57
C GLN A 21 22.10 -18.43 9.73
N ILE A 22 21.07 -18.22 8.91
CA ILE A 22 19.85 -19.05 8.91
C ILE A 22 20.21 -20.42 8.35
N ILE A 23 20.21 -21.44 9.20
CA ILE A 23 20.51 -22.84 8.82
C ILE A 23 19.39 -23.81 9.20
N THR A 24 18.40 -23.37 9.98
CA THR A 24 17.25 -24.18 10.39
C THR A 24 15.93 -23.44 10.18
N GLN A 25 14.84 -24.21 10.12
CA GLN A 25 13.48 -23.66 10.00
C GLN A 25 13.08 -22.76 11.19
N PRO A 26 13.38 -23.09 12.46
CA PRO A 26 13.11 -22.15 13.57
C PRO A 26 13.81 -20.80 13.40
N GLN A 27 15.09 -20.79 13.01
CA GLN A 27 15.84 -19.55 12.77
C GLN A 27 15.24 -18.72 11.63
N LEU A 28 14.71 -19.38 10.59
CA LEU A 28 14.00 -18.70 9.51
C LEU A 28 12.75 -17.99 10.04
N VAL A 29 11.92 -18.67 10.84
CA VAL A 29 10.69 -18.08 11.40
C VAL A 29 11.03 -16.93 12.35
N ASP A 30 12.03 -17.11 13.22
CA ASP A 30 12.49 -16.05 14.13
C ASP A 30 13.01 -14.82 13.35
N TYR A 31 13.70 -15.03 12.22
CA TYR A 31 14.11 -13.96 11.32
C TYR A 31 12.91 -13.24 10.70
N LEU A 32 11.91 -13.97 10.21
CA LEU A 32 10.71 -13.38 9.63
C LEU A 32 9.99 -12.50 10.66
N ASP A 33 9.76 -13.03 11.87
CA ASP A 33 9.12 -12.30 12.97
C ASP A 33 9.88 -10.99 13.28
N ALA A 34 11.22 -11.07 13.43
CA ALA A 34 12.07 -9.92 13.73
C ALA A 34 12.17 -8.90 12.57
N SER A 35 12.17 -9.36 11.32
CA SER A 35 12.19 -8.49 10.14
C SER A 35 10.91 -7.65 10.06
N PHE A 36 9.76 -8.26 10.32
CA PHE A 36 8.51 -7.50 10.42
C PHE A 36 8.55 -6.52 11.61
N ALA A 37 9.09 -6.89 12.78
CA ALA A 37 9.19 -5.99 13.94
C ALA A 37 9.98 -4.70 13.63
N LYS A 38 10.94 -4.79 12.71
CA LYS A 38 11.74 -3.66 12.21
C LYS A 38 11.08 -2.90 11.06
N GLY A 39 9.89 -3.29 10.60
CA GLY A 39 9.25 -2.72 9.42
C GLY A 39 10.01 -3.02 8.11
N GLN A 40 10.79 -4.10 8.07
CA GLN A 40 11.56 -4.53 6.90
C GLN A 40 10.83 -5.65 6.12
N GLY A 41 10.09 -6.52 6.80
CA GLY A 41 9.09 -7.45 6.23
C GLY A 41 9.48 -8.14 4.92
N GLY A 42 8.51 -8.26 3.99
CA GLY A 42 8.77 -8.54 2.58
C GLY A 42 8.09 -9.80 2.02
N LEU A 43 7.91 -10.85 2.82
CA LEU A 43 7.27 -12.10 2.36
C LEU A 43 5.75 -11.94 2.12
N PHE A 44 5.12 -11.10 2.95
CA PHE A 44 3.71 -10.72 2.89
C PHE A 44 3.59 -9.30 3.46
N ALA A 45 2.42 -8.68 3.33
CA ALA A 45 2.16 -7.38 3.95
C ALA A 45 1.34 -7.56 5.23
N PHE A 46 1.66 -6.80 6.26
CA PHE A 46 0.90 -6.74 7.49
C PHE A 46 0.74 -5.29 7.93
N GLY A 47 -0.45 -4.93 8.40
CA GLY A 47 -0.74 -3.57 8.86
C GLY A 47 -2.12 -3.47 9.49
N SER A 48 -2.48 -2.27 9.92
CA SER A 48 -3.80 -1.96 10.44
C SER A 48 -4.82 -1.62 9.33
N GLY A 49 -6.09 -1.86 9.60
CA GLY A 49 -7.19 -1.44 8.74
C GLY A 49 -8.52 -1.50 9.47
N ALA A 50 -9.51 -0.74 8.99
CA ALA A 50 -10.86 -0.77 9.55
C ALA A 50 -11.49 -2.16 9.35
N ASP A 51 -12.09 -2.71 10.39
CA ASP A 51 -12.83 -3.98 10.30
C ASP A 51 -14.03 -3.82 9.35
N PHE A 52 -14.06 -4.59 8.26
CA PHE A 52 -15.13 -4.49 7.26
C PHE A 52 -16.52 -4.84 7.83
N LYS A 53 -16.62 -5.49 8.99
CA LYS A 53 -17.90 -5.77 9.67
C LYS A 53 -18.15 -4.85 10.87
N ASN A 54 -17.17 -4.05 11.26
CA ASN A 54 -17.28 -3.02 12.28
C ASN A 54 -16.25 -1.90 12.05
N ALA A 55 -16.51 -1.04 11.08
CA ALA A 55 -15.54 -0.06 10.61
C ALA A 55 -15.15 0.99 11.66
N LYS A 56 -15.86 1.03 12.80
CA LYS A 56 -15.50 1.84 13.98
C LYS A 56 -14.25 1.34 14.70
N MET A 57 -13.76 0.15 14.39
CA MET A 57 -12.58 -0.45 15.02
C MET A 57 -11.53 -0.81 13.98
N GLN A 58 -10.26 -0.69 14.37
CA GLN A 58 -9.11 -1.13 13.59
C GLN A 58 -8.71 -2.55 14.01
N ILE A 59 -8.41 -3.41 13.04
CA ILE A 59 -7.86 -4.75 13.22
C ILE A 59 -6.58 -4.93 12.41
N GLY A 60 -5.84 -6.00 12.67
CA GLY A 60 -4.72 -6.38 11.82
C GLY A 60 -5.20 -7.03 10.52
N TYR A 61 -4.48 -6.79 9.43
CA TYR A 61 -4.67 -7.45 8.15
C TYR A 61 -3.34 -8.03 7.67
N ALA A 62 -3.34 -9.32 7.33
CA ALA A 62 -2.24 -9.96 6.63
C ALA A 62 -2.65 -10.18 5.16
N PHE A 63 -1.92 -9.57 4.23
CA PHE A 63 -2.16 -9.63 2.80
C PHE A 63 -1.04 -10.35 2.07
N GLN A 64 -1.37 -11.03 0.95
CA GLN A 64 -0.39 -11.63 0.06
C GLN A 64 0.70 -10.63 -0.37
N GLY A 65 1.90 -11.13 -0.63
CA GLY A 65 3.03 -10.31 -1.04
C GLY A 65 4.21 -11.15 -1.52
N GLY A 66 5.42 -10.64 -1.35
CA GLY A 66 6.64 -11.41 -1.59
C GLY A 66 7.04 -11.58 -3.06
N LEU A 67 6.37 -10.90 -3.99
CA LEU A 67 6.71 -10.92 -5.42
C LEU A 67 7.57 -9.70 -5.78
N GLY A 68 8.56 -9.88 -6.65
CA GLY A 68 9.32 -8.76 -7.22
C GLY A 68 8.85 -8.29 -8.60
N LEU A 69 7.90 -8.98 -9.25
CA LEU A 69 7.19 -8.54 -10.47
C LEU A 69 5.79 -8.03 -10.16
N PRO A 70 5.17 -7.20 -11.05
CA PRO A 70 3.96 -6.45 -10.71
C PRO A 70 2.73 -7.29 -10.36
N THR A 71 2.52 -8.43 -11.03
CA THR A 71 1.35 -9.30 -10.80
C THR A 71 1.73 -10.77 -10.96
N PRO A 72 0.91 -11.71 -10.43
CA PRO A 72 1.12 -13.14 -10.63
C PRO A 72 1.23 -13.58 -12.10
N ASP A 73 0.55 -12.87 -13.00
CA ASP A 73 0.56 -13.16 -14.44
C ASP A 73 1.96 -13.04 -15.05
N TYR A 74 2.79 -12.13 -14.53
CA TYR A 74 4.18 -12.00 -14.98
C TYR A 74 4.98 -13.29 -14.78
N TYR A 75 4.62 -14.13 -13.80
CA TYR A 75 5.31 -15.39 -13.53
C TYR A 75 4.79 -16.56 -14.37
N THR A 76 3.54 -16.50 -14.82
CA THR A 76 2.83 -17.67 -15.36
C THR A 76 2.47 -17.56 -16.84
N LYS A 77 2.22 -16.36 -17.37
CA LYS A 77 1.73 -16.22 -18.74
C LYS A 77 2.83 -16.11 -19.80
N PRO A 78 2.71 -16.73 -20.99
CA PRO A 78 3.76 -16.73 -22.00
C PRO A 78 4.20 -15.35 -22.49
N GLU A 79 3.28 -14.38 -22.60
CA GLU A 79 3.56 -13.02 -23.09
C GLU A 79 4.57 -12.24 -22.22
N PHE A 80 4.75 -12.65 -20.96
CA PHE A 80 5.72 -12.04 -20.05
C PHE A 80 7.07 -12.77 -20.01
N ALA A 81 7.32 -13.75 -20.90
CA ALA A 81 8.56 -14.53 -20.89
C ALA A 81 9.83 -13.68 -20.98
N GLU A 82 9.82 -12.65 -21.84
CA GLU A 82 10.97 -11.74 -21.97
C GLU A 82 11.19 -10.92 -20.69
N LYS A 83 10.11 -10.38 -20.10
CA LYS A 83 10.18 -9.65 -18.83
C LYS A 83 10.67 -10.53 -17.69
N ARG A 84 10.27 -11.80 -17.64
CA ARG A 84 10.80 -12.78 -16.66
C ARG A 84 12.29 -13.04 -16.86
N ALA A 85 12.75 -13.16 -18.10
CA ALA A 85 14.17 -13.37 -18.38
C ALA A 85 15.02 -12.14 -17.96
N GLN A 86 14.51 -10.92 -18.23
CA GLN A 86 15.12 -9.68 -17.78
C GLN A 86 15.12 -9.56 -16.24
N TYR A 87 14.06 -10.04 -15.59
CA TYR A 87 13.98 -10.09 -14.13
C TYR A 87 15.01 -11.06 -13.53
N LEU A 88 15.13 -12.26 -14.10
CA LEU A 88 16.15 -13.23 -13.71
C LEU A 88 17.57 -12.64 -13.79
N ALA A 89 17.87 -11.92 -14.88
CA ALA A 89 19.14 -11.22 -15.04
C ALA A 89 19.33 -10.12 -13.97
N TYR A 90 18.28 -9.37 -13.64
CA TYR A 90 18.29 -8.40 -12.56
C TYR A 90 18.58 -9.04 -11.20
N ILE A 91 17.93 -10.16 -10.85
CA ILE A 91 18.19 -10.90 -9.61
C ILE A 91 19.68 -11.29 -9.53
N GLY A 92 20.20 -11.90 -10.59
CA GLY A 92 21.61 -12.28 -10.65
C GLY A 92 22.56 -11.10 -10.50
N LYS A 93 22.25 -9.96 -11.15
CA LYS A 93 23.04 -8.73 -11.04
C LYS A 93 23.06 -8.20 -9.61
N MET A 94 21.91 -8.18 -8.93
CA MET A 94 21.81 -7.70 -7.55
C MET A 94 22.57 -8.60 -6.57
N LEU A 95 22.51 -9.92 -6.75
CA LEU A 95 23.28 -10.86 -5.94
C LEU A 95 24.80 -10.71 -6.16
N GLN A 96 25.24 -10.48 -7.40
CA GLN A 96 26.65 -10.20 -7.70
C GLN A 96 27.14 -8.89 -7.08
N LEU A 97 26.34 -7.81 -7.19
CA LEU A 97 26.63 -6.56 -6.48
C LEU A 97 26.63 -6.77 -4.96
N GLY A 98 25.83 -7.74 -4.48
CA GLY A 98 25.79 -8.27 -3.12
C GLY A 98 27.09 -8.91 -2.64
N GLY A 99 28.00 -9.26 -3.54
CA GLY A 99 29.25 -9.98 -3.25
C GLY A 99 29.20 -11.48 -3.55
N GLU A 100 28.11 -12.01 -4.10
CA GLU A 100 28.05 -13.42 -4.52
C GLU A 100 28.87 -13.64 -5.80
N PRO A 101 29.67 -14.72 -5.89
CA PRO A 101 30.33 -15.10 -7.14
C PRO A 101 29.33 -15.30 -8.28
N ALA A 102 29.72 -14.97 -9.52
CA ALA A 102 28.81 -14.97 -10.67
C ALA A 102 28.03 -16.29 -10.87
N GLU A 103 28.70 -17.44 -10.73
CA GLU A 103 28.08 -18.76 -10.83
C GLU A 103 27.03 -18.99 -9.73
N ARG A 104 27.38 -18.68 -8.49
CA ARG A 104 26.47 -18.81 -7.36
C ARG A 104 25.29 -17.85 -7.47
N ALA A 105 25.52 -16.61 -7.87
CA ALA A 105 24.48 -15.63 -8.11
C ALA A 105 23.49 -16.08 -9.21
N ALA A 106 23.97 -16.73 -10.27
CA ALA A 106 23.11 -17.27 -11.32
C ALA A 106 22.23 -18.43 -10.80
N HIS A 107 22.81 -19.34 -10.01
CA HIS A 107 22.05 -20.43 -9.37
C HIS A 107 21.02 -19.90 -8.36
N GLU A 108 21.43 -18.99 -7.47
CA GLU A 108 20.52 -18.35 -6.52
C GLU A 108 19.41 -17.56 -7.22
N ALA A 109 19.70 -16.88 -8.34
CA ALA A 109 18.69 -16.17 -9.11
C ALA A 109 17.59 -17.09 -9.65
N GLN A 110 17.93 -18.29 -10.12
CA GLN A 110 16.95 -19.29 -10.53
C GLN A 110 16.09 -19.76 -9.35
N ALA A 111 16.73 -19.99 -8.20
CA ALA A 111 16.01 -20.37 -6.98
C ALA A 111 15.03 -19.29 -6.53
N VAL A 112 15.42 -18.01 -6.56
CA VAL A 112 14.54 -16.86 -6.26
C VAL A 112 13.36 -16.81 -7.22
N LEU A 113 13.59 -16.91 -8.54
CA LEU A 113 12.51 -16.87 -9.52
C LEU A 113 11.53 -18.05 -9.34
N ALA A 114 12.04 -19.25 -9.07
CA ALA A 114 11.21 -20.43 -8.81
C ALA A 114 10.38 -20.24 -7.52
N PHE A 115 11.00 -19.71 -6.46
CA PHE A 115 10.36 -19.40 -5.19
C PHE A 115 9.21 -18.38 -5.37
N GLU A 116 9.49 -17.26 -6.02
CA GLU A 116 8.47 -16.23 -6.31
C GLU A 116 7.38 -16.76 -7.24
N THR A 117 7.70 -17.62 -8.21
CA THR A 117 6.71 -18.27 -9.08
C THR A 117 5.75 -19.15 -8.27
N ARG A 118 6.24 -19.82 -7.22
CA ARG A 118 5.41 -20.62 -6.31
C ARG A 118 4.47 -19.73 -5.49
N LEU A 119 4.96 -18.62 -4.94
CA LEU A 119 4.12 -17.61 -4.28
C LEU A 119 3.07 -17.02 -5.23
N ALA A 120 3.46 -16.70 -6.46
CA ALA A 120 2.60 -16.12 -7.47
C ALA A 120 1.42 -17.03 -7.81
N LYS A 121 1.65 -18.35 -7.94
CA LYS A 121 0.59 -19.33 -8.19
C LYS A 121 -0.44 -19.44 -7.05
N ALA A 122 -0.05 -19.08 -5.83
CA ALA A 122 -0.95 -19.05 -4.67
C ALA A 122 -1.60 -17.67 -4.43
N SER A 123 -1.16 -16.66 -5.19
CA SER A 123 -1.62 -15.27 -5.08
C SER A 123 -2.81 -15.00 -5.99
N LEU A 124 -3.72 -14.14 -5.56
CA LEU A 124 -4.79 -13.61 -6.38
C LEU A 124 -4.27 -12.50 -7.30
N ASN A 125 -4.87 -12.35 -8.47
CA ASN A 125 -4.57 -11.22 -9.36
C ASN A 125 -5.27 -9.93 -8.86
N PRO A 126 -4.81 -8.74 -9.30
CA PRO A 126 -5.40 -7.47 -8.86
C PRO A 126 -6.91 -7.36 -9.09
N VAL A 127 -7.43 -7.96 -10.18
CA VAL A 127 -8.86 -7.96 -10.48
C VAL A 127 -9.65 -8.71 -9.40
N ALA A 128 -9.21 -9.91 -8.99
CA ALA A 128 -9.88 -10.65 -7.93
C ALA A 128 -9.75 -9.98 -6.56
N LEU A 129 -8.65 -9.22 -6.33
CA LEU A 129 -8.46 -8.46 -5.10
C LEU A 129 -9.44 -7.30 -4.94
N ARG A 130 -10.15 -6.87 -6.00
CA ARG A 130 -11.21 -5.85 -5.90
C ARG A 130 -12.45 -6.32 -5.13
N ASP A 131 -12.66 -7.63 -5.03
CA ASP A 131 -13.76 -8.20 -4.24
C ASP A 131 -13.43 -8.12 -2.73
N PRO A 132 -14.20 -7.41 -1.90
CA PRO A 132 -13.99 -7.35 -0.46
C PRO A 132 -13.94 -8.72 0.21
N ALA A 133 -14.65 -9.73 -0.32
CA ALA A 133 -14.60 -11.09 0.21
C ALA A 133 -13.20 -11.73 0.03
N ASN A 134 -12.43 -11.31 -0.97
CA ASN A 134 -11.05 -11.75 -1.15
C ASN A 134 -10.04 -10.94 -0.33
N GLN A 135 -10.46 -9.83 0.30
CA GLN A 135 -9.63 -9.00 1.17
C GLN A 135 -9.90 -9.26 2.66
N TYR A 136 -11.10 -9.72 3.03
CA TYR A 136 -11.54 -9.84 4.42
C TYR A 136 -11.87 -11.27 4.80
N HIS A 137 -11.01 -11.86 5.64
CA HIS A 137 -11.20 -13.18 6.22
C HIS A 137 -10.84 -13.15 7.69
N PHE A 138 -11.78 -12.68 8.52
CA PHE A 138 -11.56 -12.61 9.96
C PHE A 138 -11.42 -13.99 10.58
N VAL A 139 -10.30 -14.21 11.26
CA VAL A 139 -9.97 -15.47 11.94
C VAL A 139 -9.37 -15.21 13.31
N SER A 140 -9.57 -16.17 14.22
CA SER A 140 -8.78 -16.24 15.45
C SER A 140 -7.33 -16.62 15.15
N VAL A 141 -6.41 -16.28 16.06
CA VAL A 141 -4.99 -16.69 15.96
C VAL A 141 -4.84 -18.20 15.80
N ALA A 142 -5.63 -18.99 16.54
CA ALA A 142 -5.58 -20.45 16.46
C ALA A 142 -6.08 -21.00 15.10
N GLN A 143 -7.05 -20.35 14.47
CA GLN A 143 -7.47 -20.71 13.11
C GLN A 143 -6.39 -20.36 12.10
N ALA A 144 -5.75 -19.20 12.23
CA ALA A 144 -4.66 -18.79 11.36
C ALA A 144 -3.44 -19.72 11.45
N ASP A 145 -3.08 -20.17 12.66
CA ASP A 145 -2.02 -21.15 12.90
C ASP A 145 -2.32 -22.50 12.21
N ARG A 146 -3.59 -22.91 12.17
CA ARG A 146 -4.01 -24.13 11.44
C ARG A 146 -3.92 -23.96 9.92
N VAL A 147 -4.24 -22.78 9.41
CA VAL A 147 -4.16 -22.46 7.98
C VAL A 147 -2.71 -22.34 7.52
N THR A 148 -1.83 -21.81 8.37
CA THR A 148 -0.44 -21.47 8.06
C THR A 148 0.50 -22.42 8.82
N PRO A 149 0.60 -23.71 8.43
CA PRO A 149 1.46 -24.65 9.15
C PRO A 149 2.90 -24.13 9.19
N ASN A 150 3.68 -24.50 10.21
CA ASN A 150 5.08 -24.06 10.37
C ASN A 150 5.29 -22.56 10.67
N PHE A 151 4.23 -21.75 10.77
CA PHE A 151 4.30 -20.35 11.16
C PHE A 151 3.35 -20.09 12.31
N SER A 152 3.82 -19.48 13.40
CA SER A 152 2.98 -19.18 14.55
C SER A 152 2.61 -17.70 14.56
N TRP A 153 1.35 -17.40 14.25
CA TRP A 153 0.79 -16.06 14.34
C TRP A 153 0.84 -15.53 15.76
N ARG A 154 0.73 -16.41 16.78
CA ARG A 154 0.94 -16.01 18.17
C ARG A 154 2.33 -15.43 18.41
N LYS A 155 3.38 -16.09 17.91
CA LYS A 155 4.76 -15.60 18.04
C LYS A 155 4.98 -14.34 17.22
N PHE A 156 4.45 -14.30 16.00
CA PHE A 156 4.48 -13.12 15.15
C PHE A 156 3.90 -11.89 15.85
N PHE A 157 2.68 -11.98 16.39
CA PHE A 157 2.05 -10.86 17.11
C PHE A 157 2.84 -10.45 18.37
N ALA A 158 3.39 -11.42 19.10
CA ALA A 158 4.24 -11.13 20.25
C ALA A 158 5.52 -10.38 19.86
N ALA A 159 6.17 -10.76 18.76
CA ALA A 159 7.33 -10.04 18.22
C ALA A 159 6.99 -8.60 17.82
N GLN A 160 5.76 -8.37 17.34
CA GLN A 160 5.31 -7.03 16.93
C GLN A 160 4.81 -6.17 18.09
N GLY A 161 4.70 -6.74 19.29
CA GLY A 161 4.13 -6.04 20.45
C GLY A 161 2.64 -5.72 20.29
N VAL A 162 1.91 -6.51 19.49
CA VAL A 162 0.48 -6.31 19.22
C VAL A 162 -0.33 -7.41 19.87
N ALA A 163 -1.37 -7.03 20.61
CA ALA A 163 -2.38 -7.97 21.09
C ALA A 163 -3.60 -7.94 20.19
N VAL A 164 -4.07 -9.11 19.74
CA VAL A 164 -5.26 -9.23 18.88
C VAL A 164 -6.24 -10.26 19.44
N GLN A 165 -7.54 -9.99 19.31
CA GLN A 165 -8.59 -10.98 19.53
C GLN A 165 -8.79 -11.87 18.29
N GLY A 166 -8.59 -11.27 17.13
CA GLY A 166 -8.60 -11.88 15.80
C GLY A 166 -8.10 -10.84 14.79
N PHE A 167 -7.93 -11.27 13.55
CA PHE A 167 -7.40 -10.43 12.49
C PHE A 167 -7.88 -10.95 11.13
N SER A 168 -7.74 -10.16 10.07
CA SER A 168 -8.02 -10.64 8.72
C SER A 168 -6.80 -11.37 8.14
N LEU A 169 -6.94 -12.67 7.88
CA LEU A 169 -5.98 -13.45 7.09
C LEU A 169 -6.40 -13.40 5.62
N SER A 170 -6.17 -12.27 4.96
CA SER A 170 -6.90 -11.84 3.77
C SER A 170 -6.93 -12.84 2.62
N GLN A 171 -5.83 -13.55 2.34
CA GLN A 171 -5.79 -14.61 1.33
C GLN A 171 -5.37 -15.96 1.96
N PRO A 172 -6.30 -16.73 2.56
CA PRO A 172 -5.95 -17.94 3.30
C PRO A 172 -5.19 -18.99 2.47
N LYS A 173 -5.47 -19.09 1.17
CA LYS A 173 -4.75 -20.01 0.25
C LYS A 173 -3.28 -19.64 0.08
N PHE A 174 -2.98 -18.35 -0.01
CA PHE A 174 -1.61 -17.84 -0.07
C PHE A 174 -0.86 -18.20 1.23
N PHE A 175 -1.46 -17.93 2.39
CA PHE A 175 -0.83 -18.23 3.67
C PHE A 175 -0.67 -19.73 3.93
N ALA A 176 -1.61 -20.56 3.47
CA ALA A 176 -1.43 -22.01 3.50
C ALA A 176 -0.23 -22.45 2.67
N GLU A 177 0.02 -21.82 1.53
CA GLU A 177 1.21 -22.11 0.71
C GLU A 177 2.50 -21.62 1.38
N VAL A 178 2.51 -20.42 1.95
CA VAL A 178 3.64 -19.91 2.73
C VAL A 178 4.01 -20.89 3.85
N GLY A 179 3.02 -21.37 4.60
CA GLY A 179 3.25 -22.34 5.66
C GLY A 179 3.85 -23.67 5.17
N ARG A 180 3.41 -24.16 4.00
CA ARG A 180 4.04 -25.33 3.36
C ARG A 180 5.47 -25.04 2.92
N MET A 181 5.72 -23.87 2.32
CA MET A 181 7.05 -23.47 1.85
C MET A 181 8.05 -23.38 3.00
N ILE A 182 7.64 -22.91 4.19
CA ILE A 182 8.52 -22.86 5.38
C ILE A 182 9.04 -24.26 5.76
N GLY A 183 8.20 -25.30 5.63
CA GLY A 183 8.60 -26.68 5.96
C GLY A 183 9.20 -27.49 4.81
N ALA A 184 8.95 -27.10 3.55
CA ALA A 184 9.30 -27.90 2.37
C ALA A 184 10.47 -27.32 1.56
N GLU A 185 10.63 -25.99 1.51
CA GLU A 185 11.71 -25.37 0.73
C GLU A 185 13.05 -25.49 1.46
N PRO A 186 14.14 -25.82 0.75
CA PRO A 186 15.47 -25.82 1.36
C PRO A 186 15.83 -24.45 1.95
N ILE A 187 16.48 -24.43 3.12
CA ILE A 187 16.94 -23.18 3.76
C ILE A 187 17.84 -22.34 2.83
N ALA A 188 18.57 -22.98 1.92
CA ALA A 188 19.34 -22.27 0.89
C ALA A 188 18.45 -21.42 -0.05
N ALA A 189 17.28 -21.92 -0.46
CA ALA A 189 16.34 -21.17 -1.30
C ALA A 189 15.75 -19.98 -0.54
N TRP A 190 15.39 -20.17 0.74
CA TRP A 190 14.96 -19.09 1.62
C TRP A 190 16.03 -18.01 1.78
N ARG A 191 17.28 -18.39 2.03
CA ARG A 191 18.39 -17.41 2.13
C ARG A 191 18.61 -16.64 0.84
N ALA A 192 18.54 -17.29 -0.32
CA ALA A 192 18.65 -16.62 -1.62
C ALA A 192 17.51 -15.60 -1.82
N TYR A 193 16.27 -16.00 -1.55
CA TYR A 193 15.08 -15.15 -1.60
C TYR A 193 15.22 -13.92 -0.68
N LEU A 194 15.48 -14.14 0.60
CA LEU A 194 15.61 -13.05 1.59
C LEU A 194 16.77 -12.11 1.26
N ARG A 195 17.92 -12.65 0.83
CA ARG A 195 19.09 -11.86 0.42
C ARG A 195 18.77 -10.97 -0.77
N PHE A 196 18.18 -11.54 -1.82
CA PHE A 196 17.82 -10.76 -3.00
C PHE A 196 16.83 -9.63 -2.65
N HIS A 197 15.77 -9.93 -1.89
CA HIS A 197 14.78 -8.91 -1.51
C HIS A 197 15.37 -7.83 -0.61
N ALA A 198 16.27 -8.16 0.31
CA ALA A 198 16.98 -7.18 1.13
C ALA A 198 17.83 -6.25 0.26
N ILE A 199 18.62 -6.79 -0.67
CA ILE A 199 19.48 -5.99 -1.58
C ILE A 199 18.62 -5.14 -2.52
N SER A 200 17.59 -5.73 -3.13
CA SER A 200 16.70 -5.07 -4.09
C SER A 200 15.94 -3.90 -3.46
N SER A 201 15.47 -4.07 -2.22
CA SER A 201 14.74 -3.03 -1.47
C SER A 201 15.66 -1.90 -0.99
N ALA A 202 16.90 -2.23 -0.59
CA ALA A 202 17.90 -1.25 -0.18
C ALA A 202 18.51 -0.46 -1.36
N ALA A 203 18.47 -1.01 -2.58
CA ALA A 203 19.18 -0.49 -3.75
C ALA A 203 19.03 1.02 -4.03
N PRO A 204 17.85 1.66 -3.89
CA PRO A 204 17.70 3.12 -4.08
C PRO A 204 18.57 3.96 -3.13
N TYR A 205 19.02 3.36 -2.03
CA TYR A 205 19.69 4.00 -0.91
C TYR A 205 21.17 3.65 -0.78
N LEU A 206 21.67 2.76 -1.63
CA LEU A 206 23.07 2.32 -1.68
C LEU A 206 23.87 3.08 -2.75
N SER A 207 25.09 2.61 -3.03
CA SER A 207 25.95 3.14 -4.09
C SER A 207 25.34 3.07 -5.49
N GLN A 208 25.82 3.94 -6.39
CA GLN A 208 25.30 4.12 -7.74
C GLN A 208 25.06 2.81 -8.54
N PRO A 209 25.92 1.78 -8.51
CA PRO A 209 25.66 0.53 -9.24
C PRO A 209 24.36 -0.18 -8.86
N PHE A 210 23.93 -0.09 -7.60
CA PHE A 210 22.65 -0.67 -7.15
C PHE A 210 21.47 0.17 -7.63
N VAL A 211 21.61 1.50 -7.55
CA VAL A 211 20.62 2.47 -8.03
C VAL A 211 20.37 2.25 -9.53
N ASP A 212 21.45 2.12 -10.32
CA ASP A 212 21.37 1.91 -11.76
C ASP A 212 20.72 0.59 -12.11
N ALA A 213 21.16 -0.52 -11.50
CA ALA A 213 20.59 -1.83 -11.75
C ALA A 213 19.09 -1.88 -11.44
N ARG A 214 18.66 -1.25 -10.33
CA ARG A 214 17.25 -1.16 -9.97
C ARG A 214 16.45 -0.29 -10.94
N PHE A 215 17.00 0.86 -11.33
CA PHE A 215 16.37 1.75 -12.31
C PHE A 215 16.22 1.06 -13.67
N ASP A 216 17.27 0.41 -14.16
CA ASP A 216 17.28 -0.25 -15.47
C ASP A 216 16.19 -1.32 -15.57
N PHE A 217 15.91 -2.03 -14.49
CA PHE A 217 14.84 -3.03 -14.45
C PHE A 217 13.46 -2.42 -14.16
N TYR A 218 13.25 -1.81 -12.99
CA TYR A 218 11.90 -1.41 -12.57
C TYR A 218 11.38 -0.19 -13.32
N ASN A 219 12.23 0.80 -13.54
CA ASN A 219 11.79 2.08 -14.10
C ASN A 219 11.89 2.07 -15.63
N LYS A 220 13.00 1.57 -16.18
CA LYS A 220 13.23 1.56 -17.62
C LYS A 220 12.59 0.34 -18.29
N THR A 221 12.93 -0.87 -17.84
CA THR A 221 12.42 -2.10 -18.46
C THR A 221 10.91 -2.26 -18.21
N LEU A 222 10.43 -2.14 -16.98
CA LEU A 222 9.00 -2.29 -16.70
C LEU A 222 8.19 -1.02 -16.94
N GLY A 223 8.72 0.13 -16.52
CA GLY A 223 7.99 1.42 -16.56
C GLY A 223 8.23 2.28 -17.82
N GLY A 224 9.14 1.89 -18.71
CA GLY A 224 9.43 2.66 -19.94
C GLY A 224 10.14 3.99 -19.72
N GLN A 225 10.65 4.28 -18.52
CA GLN A 225 11.29 5.55 -18.21
C GLN A 225 12.68 5.65 -18.89
N PRO A 226 12.97 6.71 -19.66
CA PRO A 226 14.21 6.81 -20.42
C PRO A 226 15.43 7.15 -19.57
N GLN A 227 15.24 7.87 -18.46
CA GLN A 227 16.33 8.35 -17.61
C GLN A 227 15.92 8.39 -16.13
N ILE A 228 16.91 8.19 -15.25
CA ILE A 228 16.70 8.28 -13.81
C ILE A 228 16.48 9.74 -13.40
N GLU A 229 15.63 9.95 -12.40
CA GLU A 229 15.42 11.27 -11.84
C GLU A 229 16.71 11.86 -11.23
N PRO A 230 16.90 13.19 -11.35
CA PRO A 230 17.96 13.90 -10.65
C PRO A 230 17.97 13.57 -9.15
N ARG A 231 19.17 13.51 -8.56
CA ARG A 231 19.35 13.05 -7.17
C ARG A 231 18.47 13.79 -6.16
N TRP A 232 18.28 15.11 -6.32
CA TRP A 232 17.48 15.91 -5.39
C TRP A 232 16.01 15.46 -5.35
N LYS A 233 15.42 15.04 -6.49
CA LYS A 233 14.05 14.50 -6.53
C LYS A 233 13.95 13.18 -5.79
N ARG A 234 14.92 12.29 -6.00
CA ARG A 234 15.00 10.99 -5.30
C ARG A 234 15.15 11.16 -3.78
N VAL A 235 15.97 12.11 -3.34
CA VAL A 235 16.12 12.43 -1.91
C VAL A 235 14.83 13.04 -1.35
N LEU A 236 14.16 13.91 -2.10
CA LEU A 236 12.85 14.44 -1.71
C LEU A 236 11.81 13.31 -1.59
N GLY A 237 11.81 12.34 -2.51
CA GLY A 237 10.98 11.15 -2.42
C GLY A 237 11.24 10.32 -1.17
N ALA A 238 12.51 10.15 -0.78
CA ALA A 238 12.88 9.47 0.47
C ALA A 238 12.35 10.22 1.71
N VAL A 239 12.45 11.56 1.72
CA VAL A 239 11.86 12.39 2.79
C VAL A 239 10.34 12.25 2.80
N ASN A 240 9.70 12.28 1.63
CA ASN A 240 8.25 12.15 1.51
C ASN A 240 7.75 10.80 2.03
N ASN A 241 8.46 9.71 1.74
CA ASN A 241 8.12 8.37 2.20
C ASN A 241 8.39 8.17 3.71
N GLY A 242 9.47 8.77 4.23
CA GLY A 242 9.87 8.60 5.62
C GLY A 242 9.13 9.53 6.60
N MET A 243 8.95 10.79 6.22
CA MET A 243 8.45 11.89 7.08
C MET A 243 7.46 12.80 6.34
N GLY A 244 6.64 12.22 5.47
CA GLY A 244 5.76 12.96 4.56
C GLY A 244 4.81 13.95 5.23
N MET A 245 4.20 13.61 6.37
CA MET A 245 3.30 14.57 7.03
C MET A 245 4.05 15.74 7.68
N ALA A 246 5.27 15.54 8.18
CA ALA A 246 6.11 16.65 8.66
C ALA A 246 6.48 17.61 7.51
N LEU A 247 6.85 17.07 6.35
CA LEU A 247 7.05 17.88 5.15
C LEU A 247 5.77 18.59 4.72
N GLY A 248 4.62 17.92 4.85
CA GLY A 248 3.31 18.46 4.49
C GLY A 248 2.91 19.67 5.31
N GLU A 249 3.22 19.68 6.60
CA GLU A 249 3.00 20.85 7.46
C GLU A 249 3.77 22.08 6.96
N LEU A 250 5.06 21.90 6.63
CA LEU A 250 5.89 22.97 6.05
C LEU A 250 5.42 23.40 4.66
N TYR A 251 4.95 22.44 3.86
CA TYR A 251 4.43 22.69 2.51
C TYR A 251 3.20 23.60 2.59
N VAL A 252 2.16 23.21 3.35
CA VAL A 252 0.91 23.99 3.39
C VAL A 252 1.09 25.36 4.03
N ALA A 253 1.96 25.48 5.04
CA ALA A 253 2.31 26.78 5.63
C ALA A 253 2.86 27.77 4.59
N LYS A 254 3.46 27.28 3.51
CA LYS A 254 4.05 28.11 2.45
C LYS A 254 3.13 28.27 1.24
N THR A 255 2.32 27.27 0.90
CA THR A 255 1.70 27.19 -0.43
C THR A 255 0.17 27.19 -0.43
N PHE A 256 -0.50 27.04 0.71
CA PHE A 256 -1.95 26.86 0.74
C PHE A 256 -2.63 27.76 1.77
N THR A 257 -3.46 28.69 1.29
CA THR A 257 -4.06 29.74 2.13
C THR A 257 -5.41 29.32 2.72
N PRO A 258 -5.81 29.91 3.86
CA PRO A 258 -7.15 29.71 4.42
C PRO A 258 -8.28 30.04 3.43
N GLU A 259 -8.10 31.06 2.61
CA GLU A 259 -9.08 31.49 1.59
C GLU A 259 -9.24 30.42 0.51
N ALA A 260 -8.14 29.84 0.04
CA ALA A 260 -8.17 28.74 -0.92
C ALA A 260 -8.89 27.50 -0.33
N LYS A 261 -8.63 27.17 0.94
CA LYS A 261 -9.34 26.09 1.65
C LYS A 261 -10.84 26.36 1.73
N ALA A 262 -11.24 27.57 2.10
CA ALA A 262 -12.65 27.96 2.20
C ALA A 262 -13.35 27.91 0.82
N ARG A 263 -12.68 28.37 -0.24
CA ARG A 263 -13.21 28.33 -1.61
C ARG A 263 -13.40 26.91 -2.11
N ALA A 264 -12.40 26.03 -1.91
CA ALA A 264 -12.52 24.61 -2.26
C ALA A 264 -13.65 23.92 -1.48
N LEU A 265 -13.80 24.21 -0.18
CA LEU A 265 -14.89 23.68 0.63
C LEU A 265 -16.27 24.12 0.13
N ALA A 266 -16.42 25.37 -0.31
CA ALA A 266 -17.68 25.85 -0.89
C ALA A 266 -18.04 25.07 -2.17
N MET A 267 -17.07 24.78 -3.04
CA MET A 267 -17.30 23.96 -4.22
C MET A 267 -17.68 22.52 -3.88
N VAL A 268 -17.04 21.93 -2.86
CA VAL A 268 -17.39 20.61 -2.35
C VAL A 268 -18.84 20.58 -1.86
N ASN A 269 -19.28 21.59 -1.10
CA ASN A 269 -20.66 21.68 -0.63
C ASN A 269 -21.67 21.80 -1.79
N ASN A 270 -21.33 22.55 -2.84
CA ASN A 270 -22.19 22.68 -4.02
C ASN A 270 -22.35 21.33 -4.75
N LEU A 271 -21.26 20.56 -4.91
CA LEU A 271 -21.35 19.25 -5.56
C LEU A 271 -21.95 18.17 -4.66
N HIS A 272 -21.78 18.29 -3.35
CA HIS A 272 -22.48 17.44 -2.38
C HIS A 272 -24.00 17.62 -2.53
N GLU A 273 -24.47 18.86 -2.60
CA GLU A 273 -25.89 19.15 -2.85
C GLU A 273 -26.35 18.68 -4.25
N ALA A 274 -25.53 18.85 -5.30
CA ALA A 274 -25.86 18.33 -6.63
C ALA A 274 -25.99 16.79 -6.65
N LEU A 275 -25.15 16.08 -5.90
CA LEU A 275 -25.24 14.64 -5.74
C LEU A 275 -26.55 14.24 -5.03
N ARG A 276 -26.97 14.97 -3.99
CA ARG A 276 -28.26 14.76 -3.31
C ARG A 276 -29.40 14.76 -4.32
N GLN A 277 -29.48 15.82 -5.13
CA GLN A 277 -30.50 16.00 -6.15
C GLN A 277 -30.47 14.87 -7.19
N HIS A 278 -29.27 14.41 -7.58
CA HIS A 278 -29.12 13.29 -8.49
C HIS A 278 -29.64 11.97 -7.90
N ILE A 279 -29.28 11.66 -6.65
CA ILE A 279 -29.76 10.46 -5.94
C ILE A 279 -31.29 10.50 -5.79
N GLU A 280 -31.89 11.67 -5.56
CA GLU A 280 -33.34 11.82 -5.48
C GLU A 280 -34.05 11.61 -6.81
N ALA A 281 -33.50 12.17 -7.89
CA ALA A 281 -34.10 12.13 -9.21
C ALA A 281 -33.95 10.78 -9.93
N VAL A 282 -33.03 9.92 -9.50
CA VAL A 282 -32.74 8.68 -10.22
C VAL A 282 -33.95 7.73 -10.25
N GLY A 283 -34.41 7.40 -11.46
CA GLY A 283 -35.66 6.67 -11.67
C GLY A 283 -35.56 5.14 -11.59
N TRP A 284 -34.34 4.60 -11.52
CA TRP A 284 -34.13 3.15 -11.53
C TRP A 284 -33.97 2.52 -10.14
N MET A 285 -33.77 3.35 -9.11
CA MET A 285 -33.54 2.92 -7.73
C MET A 285 -34.82 3.08 -6.90
N GLY A 286 -35.27 1.99 -6.27
CA GLY A 286 -36.44 1.99 -5.40
C GLY A 286 -36.26 2.80 -4.10
N PRO A 287 -37.35 3.14 -3.38
CA PRO A 287 -37.30 4.01 -2.21
C PRO A 287 -36.37 3.53 -1.09
N ALA A 288 -36.30 2.21 -0.84
CA ALA A 288 -35.48 1.65 0.23
C ALA A 288 -33.96 1.84 -0.02
N THR A 289 -33.50 1.49 -1.22
CA THR A 289 -32.09 1.68 -1.61
C THR A 289 -31.75 3.16 -1.71
N LYS A 290 -32.68 4.00 -2.17
CA LYS A 290 -32.52 5.47 -2.20
C LYS A 290 -32.35 6.09 -0.81
N ALA A 291 -33.09 5.61 0.18
CA ALA A 291 -32.92 6.05 1.57
C ALA A 291 -31.52 5.71 2.11
N LYS A 292 -30.98 4.52 1.76
CA LYS A 292 -29.62 4.12 2.15
C LYS A 292 -28.52 4.89 1.41
N ALA A 293 -28.72 5.16 0.13
CA ALA A 293 -27.85 6.06 -0.62
C ALA A 293 -27.84 7.47 0.00
N MET A 294 -29.01 7.96 0.43
CA MET A 294 -29.12 9.26 1.09
C MET A 294 -28.45 9.29 2.47
N GLU A 295 -28.58 8.22 3.26
CA GLU A 295 -27.86 8.07 4.53
C GLU A 295 -26.34 8.16 4.31
N LYS A 296 -25.83 7.47 3.27
CA LYS A 296 -24.41 7.51 2.91
C LYS A 296 -23.97 8.89 2.43
N TRP A 297 -24.78 9.56 1.64
CA TRP A 297 -24.55 10.95 1.25
C TRP A 297 -24.45 11.87 2.48
N GLN A 298 -25.35 11.72 3.46
CA GLN A 298 -25.42 12.57 4.64
C GLN A 298 -24.20 12.41 5.56
N THR A 299 -23.65 11.20 5.67
CA THR A 299 -22.49 10.92 6.55
C THR A 299 -21.14 11.14 5.88
N LEU A 300 -21.12 11.49 4.59
CA LEU A 300 -19.90 11.72 3.81
C LEU A 300 -19.10 12.87 4.42
N LEU A 301 -17.84 12.60 4.79
CA LEU A 301 -16.96 13.59 5.41
C LEU A 301 -15.92 14.11 4.41
N PRO A 302 -15.97 15.39 4.03
CA PRO A 302 -14.94 16.01 3.21
C PRO A 302 -13.71 16.43 4.04
N LYS A 303 -12.50 16.13 3.53
CA LYS A 303 -11.23 16.60 4.09
C LYS A 303 -10.45 17.39 3.05
N ILE A 304 -10.12 18.64 3.36
CA ILE A 304 -9.59 19.61 2.40
C ILE A 304 -8.21 20.12 2.83
N GLY A 305 -7.24 19.99 1.95
CA GLY A 305 -5.88 20.52 2.08
C GLY A 305 -4.97 19.64 2.93
N TYR A 306 -5.26 19.55 4.23
CA TYR A 306 -4.35 19.00 5.25
C TYR A 306 -5.12 18.59 6.52
N PRO A 307 -4.55 17.73 7.38
CA PRO A 307 -5.17 17.35 8.65
C PRO A 307 -5.22 18.53 9.64
N ASP A 308 -6.25 18.56 10.48
CA ASP A 308 -6.35 19.56 11.57
C ASP A 308 -5.43 19.22 12.76
N LYS A 309 -4.96 17.96 12.85
CA LYS A 309 -4.02 17.49 13.86
C LYS A 309 -2.81 16.86 13.19
N TRP A 310 -1.62 17.34 13.53
CA TRP A 310 -0.37 16.79 13.01
C TRP A 310 0.12 15.62 13.86
N ARG A 311 0.73 14.66 13.17
CA ARG A 311 1.41 13.53 13.79
C ARG A 311 2.66 14.03 14.51
N ASP A 312 2.95 13.41 15.65
CA ASP A 312 4.20 13.61 16.39
C ASP A 312 5.36 12.80 15.78
N TRP A 313 6.54 13.40 15.79
CA TRP A 313 7.77 12.88 15.19
C TRP A 313 8.95 12.79 16.18
N HIS A 314 8.76 13.10 17.47
CA HIS A 314 9.88 13.21 18.43
C HIS A 314 10.71 11.92 18.58
N ASP A 315 10.07 10.76 18.44
CA ASP A 315 10.73 9.44 18.55
C ASP A 315 11.46 9.01 17.28
N LEU A 316 11.39 9.79 16.19
CA LEU A 316 12.13 9.52 14.96
C LEU A 316 13.50 10.20 15.00
N THR A 317 14.55 9.40 15.18
CA THR A 317 15.93 9.89 15.10
C THR A 317 16.46 9.86 13.66
N VAL A 318 16.95 11.01 13.19
CA VAL A 318 17.62 11.17 11.90
C VAL A 318 19.05 11.67 12.12
N THR A 319 20.04 10.94 11.61
CA THR A 319 21.46 11.20 11.83
C THR A 319 22.13 11.63 10.52
N PRO A 320 22.79 12.81 10.47
CA PRO A 320 23.56 13.23 9.31
C PRO A 320 24.63 12.20 8.92
N GLY A 321 24.76 11.92 7.63
CA GLY A 321 25.74 10.95 7.11
C GLY A 321 25.27 9.48 7.07
N ASP A 322 24.17 9.14 7.74
CA ASP A 322 23.69 7.75 7.86
C ASP A 322 22.44 7.47 7.01
N TYR A 323 22.56 7.70 5.69
CA TYR A 323 21.40 7.75 4.78
C TYR A 323 20.54 6.48 4.79
N PHE A 324 21.14 5.30 4.66
CA PHE A 324 20.39 4.04 4.63
C PHE A 324 19.71 3.75 5.97
N ALA A 325 20.45 3.84 7.10
CA ALA A 325 19.83 3.56 8.39
C ALA A 325 18.79 4.61 8.80
N ASN A 326 18.88 5.86 8.32
CA ASN A 326 17.79 6.83 8.47
C ASN A 326 16.50 6.35 7.80
N VAL A 327 16.59 5.74 6.62
CA VAL A 327 15.44 5.16 5.92
C VAL A 327 14.88 3.98 6.71
N GLU A 328 15.73 3.11 7.24
CA GLU A 328 15.29 1.97 8.06
C GLU A 328 14.62 2.43 9.36
N ARG A 329 15.19 3.42 10.05
CA ARG A 329 14.60 4.02 11.25
C ARG A 329 13.24 4.65 10.96
N ALA A 330 13.10 5.34 9.83
CA ALA A 330 11.81 5.88 9.39
C ALA A 330 10.80 4.78 9.06
N SER A 331 11.21 3.70 8.38
CA SER A 331 10.35 2.55 8.10
C SER A 331 9.83 1.91 9.38
N ALA A 332 10.73 1.62 10.33
CA ALA A 332 10.38 1.04 11.61
C ALA A 332 9.45 1.95 12.44
N PHE A 333 9.71 3.26 12.43
CA PHE A 333 8.87 4.26 13.11
C PHE A 333 7.45 4.31 12.54
N ASN A 334 7.32 4.34 11.22
CA ASN A 334 6.02 4.36 10.54
C ASN A 334 5.25 3.05 10.72
N TYR A 335 5.94 1.91 10.67
CA TYR A 335 5.33 0.61 10.88
C TYR A 335 4.77 0.48 12.31
N ARG A 336 5.53 0.87 13.34
CA ARG A 336 5.03 0.88 14.72
C ARG A 336 3.83 1.81 14.91
N TYR A 337 3.83 2.97 14.26
CA TYR A 337 2.70 3.89 14.30
C TYR A 337 1.43 3.27 13.70
N ASP A 338 1.55 2.58 12.57
CA ASP A 338 0.44 1.84 11.96
C ASP A 338 -0.07 0.71 12.88
N LEU A 339 0.83 -0.14 13.37
CA LEU A 339 0.45 -1.25 14.25
C LEU A 339 -0.20 -0.80 15.56
N ALA A 340 0.19 0.38 16.07
CA ALA A 340 -0.39 0.95 17.28
C ALA A 340 -1.88 1.30 17.13
N LYS A 341 -2.45 1.26 15.92
CA LYS A 341 -3.89 1.45 15.67
C LYS A 341 -4.70 0.18 15.91
N ILE A 342 -4.09 -1.00 15.80
CA ILE A 342 -4.80 -2.28 15.94
C ILE A 342 -5.45 -2.37 17.32
N GLY A 343 -6.74 -2.71 17.35
CA GLY A 343 -7.56 -2.80 18.56
C GLY A 343 -8.09 -1.46 19.07
N LYS A 344 -7.83 -0.34 18.39
CA LYS A 344 -8.33 0.99 18.75
C LYS A 344 -9.51 1.41 17.87
N PRO A 345 -10.30 2.41 18.32
CA PRO A 345 -11.30 3.04 17.47
C PRO A 345 -10.68 3.65 16.21
N THR A 346 -11.39 3.54 15.10
CA THR A 346 -11.01 4.16 13.82
C THR A 346 -11.09 5.68 13.90
N ASP A 347 -10.01 6.36 13.51
CA ASP A 347 -10.00 7.81 13.36
C ASP A 347 -10.41 8.21 11.93
N ARG A 348 -11.67 8.63 11.78
CA ARG A 348 -12.18 9.11 10.49
C ARG A 348 -11.47 10.35 9.98
N TYR A 349 -10.72 11.09 10.80
CA TYR A 349 -10.00 12.30 10.39
C TYR A 349 -8.55 12.02 9.97
N GLU A 350 -8.06 10.80 10.12
CA GLU A 350 -6.72 10.43 9.67
C GLU A 350 -6.62 10.51 8.13
N TRP A 351 -5.46 10.91 7.62
CA TRP A 351 -5.19 11.04 6.19
C TRP A 351 -4.29 9.89 5.69
N ALA A 352 -4.63 9.33 4.53
CA ALA A 352 -3.85 8.32 3.84
C ALA A 352 -2.86 8.92 2.82
N MET A 353 -3.05 10.19 2.44
CA MET A 353 -2.16 10.93 1.56
C MET A 353 -1.61 12.18 2.26
N THR A 354 -0.37 12.52 1.93
CA THR A 354 0.27 13.75 2.41
C THR A 354 -0.29 14.98 1.71
N PRO A 355 -0.31 16.16 2.36
CA PRO A 355 -0.82 17.41 1.76
C PRO A 355 -0.19 17.79 0.41
N GLN A 356 1.08 17.46 0.21
CA GLN A 356 1.86 17.72 -1.00
C GLN A 356 1.65 16.68 -2.12
N THR A 357 0.79 15.69 -1.92
CA THR A 357 0.44 14.70 -2.96
C THR A 357 -0.51 15.34 -3.97
N VAL A 358 -0.16 15.34 -5.26
CA VAL A 358 -1.06 15.78 -6.34
C VAL A 358 -1.97 14.62 -6.71
N ASN A 359 -3.02 14.40 -5.92
CA ASN A 359 -4.06 13.41 -6.17
C ASN A 359 -5.32 13.74 -5.34
N ALA A 360 -6.37 12.93 -5.46
CA ALA A 360 -7.51 12.91 -4.55
C ALA A 360 -7.90 11.44 -4.27
N TYR A 361 -8.70 11.19 -3.24
CA TYR A 361 -9.20 9.84 -2.97
C TYR A 361 -10.48 9.80 -2.12
N TYR A 362 -11.27 8.75 -2.36
CA TYR A 362 -12.35 8.28 -1.52
C TYR A 362 -11.91 7.09 -0.65
N ASP A 363 -12.33 7.06 0.61
CA ASP A 363 -12.15 5.92 1.51
C ASP A 363 -13.51 5.27 1.83
N PRO A 364 -13.77 4.03 1.35
CA PRO A 364 -15.03 3.33 1.61
C PRO A 364 -15.24 2.97 3.07
N THR A 365 -14.18 2.74 3.83
CA THR A 365 -14.27 2.28 5.23
C THR A 365 -14.50 3.42 6.22
N ASN A 366 -14.28 4.67 5.79
CA ASN A 366 -14.55 5.86 6.59
C ASN A 366 -15.63 6.78 5.99
N ASN A 367 -16.12 6.45 4.79
CA ASN A 367 -17.00 7.30 3.97
C ASN A 367 -16.48 8.75 3.93
N THR A 368 -15.28 8.94 3.38
CA THR A 368 -14.61 10.25 3.29
C THR A 368 -14.12 10.54 1.88
N ILE A 369 -14.15 11.80 1.48
CA ILE A 369 -13.49 12.33 0.28
C ILE A 369 -12.37 13.27 0.70
N ASN A 370 -11.21 13.14 0.07
CA ASN A 370 -9.98 13.73 0.58
C ASN A 370 -9.23 14.41 -0.57
N PHE A 371 -8.92 15.69 -0.38
CA PHE A 371 -8.27 16.53 -1.38
C PHE A 371 -7.02 17.18 -0.77
N PRO A 372 -5.84 16.55 -0.87
CA PRO A 372 -4.57 17.15 -0.48
C PRO A 372 -4.37 18.56 -1.06
N ALA A 373 -3.68 19.45 -0.34
CA ALA A 373 -3.45 20.82 -0.76
C ALA A 373 -2.84 20.93 -2.17
N ALA A 374 -1.98 20.00 -2.55
CA ALA A 374 -1.32 20.03 -3.85
C ALA A 374 -2.21 19.66 -5.06
N ILE A 375 -3.42 19.10 -4.90
CA ILE A 375 -4.36 19.02 -6.03
C ILE A 375 -5.14 20.34 -6.21
N LEU A 376 -5.19 21.17 -5.18
CA LEU A 376 -5.89 22.46 -5.15
C LEU A 376 -5.00 23.59 -5.71
N GLN A 377 -4.50 23.38 -6.92
CA GLN A 377 -3.68 24.34 -7.66
C GLN A 377 -3.94 24.21 -9.18
N PRO A 378 -3.45 25.16 -10.01
CA PRO A 378 -3.54 25.04 -11.45
C PRO A 378 -2.91 23.74 -11.97
N PRO A 379 -3.49 23.09 -12.99
CA PRO A 379 -4.64 23.55 -13.77
C PRO A 379 -6.01 23.14 -13.19
N PHE A 380 -6.06 22.45 -12.06
CA PHE A 380 -7.32 21.95 -11.49
C PHE A 380 -8.13 23.04 -10.79
N PHE A 381 -7.45 23.88 -10.01
CA PHE A 381 -8.08 24.88 -9.16
C PHE A 381 -7.32 26.22 -9.18
N TYR A 382 -8.06 27.29 -9.38
CA TYR A 382 -7.60 28.68 -9.32
C TYR A 382 -8.42 29.39 -8.23
N ALA A 383 -7.79 29.73 -7.10
CA ALA A 383 -8.49 30.30 -5.95
C ALA A 383 -9.25 31.60 -6.28
N ASP A 384 -8.63 32.46 -7.08
CA ASP A 384 -9.20 33.72 -7.57
C ASP A 384 -9.63 33.64 -9.06
N GLY A 385 -9.85 32.42 -9.56
CA GLY A 385 -10.14 32.17 -10.97
C GLY A 385 -11.63 31.99 -11.29
N ASP A 386 -11.91 31.84 -12.58
CA ASP A 386 -13.26 31.62 -13.12
C ASP A 386 -13.86 30.28 -12.62
N ASP A 387 -15.14 30.32 -12.27
CA ASP A 387 -15.84 29.14 -11.77
C ASP A 387 -16.07 28.08 -12.83
N GLY A 388 -16.29 28.44 -14.09
CA GLY A 388 -16.41 27.48 -15.18
C GLY A 388 -15.16 26.62 -15.32
N ILE A 389 -13.97 27.23 -15.23
CA ILE A 389 -12.69 26.51 -15.21
C ILE A 389 -12.59 25.61 -13.97
N ASN A 390 -12.89 26.14 -12.78
CA ASN A 390 -12.78 25.36 -11.54
C ASN A 390 -13.76 24.18 -11.50
N TYR A 391 -15.01 24.35 -11.96
CA TYR A 391 -15.97 23.24 -12.03
C TYR A 391 -15.57 22.19 -13.07
N GLY A 392 -14.98 22.60 -14.20
CA GLY A 392 -14.43 21.68 -15.20
C GLY A 392 -13.16 20.94 -14.74
N GLY A 393 -12.34 21.58 -13.90
CA GLY A 393 -11.15 21.02 -13.30
C GLY A 393 -11.43 20.30 -11.98
N ILE A 394 -11.21 20.97 -10.86
CA ILE A 394 -11.36 20.38 -9.53
C ILE A 394 -12.80 19.94 -9.23
N GLY A 395 -13.82 20.59 -9.81
CA GLY A 395 -15.21 20.16 -9.67
C GLY A 395 -15.45 18.75 -10.21
N ALA A 396 -14.90 18.43 -11.39
CA ALA A 396 -14.97 17.07 -11.94
C ALA A 396 -14.27 16.05 -11.04
N VAL A 397 -13.12 16.41 -10.44
CA VAL A 397 -12.41 15.56 -9.47
C VAL A 397 -13.24 15.37 -8.20
N ILE A 398 -13.86 16.42 -7.65
CA ILE A 398 -14.73 16.32 -6.48
C ILE A 398 -15.91 15.38 -6.76
N GLY A 399 -16.56 15.55 -7.92
CA GLY A 399 -17.63 14.66 -8.36
C GLY A 399 -17.18 13.21 -8.50
N HIS A 400 -15.99 12.98 -9.05
CA HIS A 400 -15.36 11.66 -9.15
C HIS A 400 -15.22 11.00 -7.79
N GLU A 401 -14.59 11.66 -6.82
CA GLU A 401 -14.42 11.10 -5.47
C GLU A 401 -15.75 10.84 -4.75
N MET A 402 -16.75 11.69 -4.95
CA MET A 402 -18.09 11.45 -4.40
C MET A 402 -18.75 10.22 -5.02
N THR A 403 -18.57 10.00 -6.33
CA THR A 403 -19.13 8.84 -7.03
C THR A 403 -18.45 7.53 -6.69
N HIS A 404 -17.19 7.54 -6.23
CA HIS A 404 -16.55 6.35 -5.67
C HIS A 404 -17.31 5.77 -4.47
N GLY A 405 -18.10 6.57 -3.75
CA GLY A 405 -19.04 6.06 -2.75
C GLY A 405 -20.13 5.12 -3.29
N TYR A 406 -20.34 5.08 -4.60
CA TYR A 406 -21.44 4.37 -5.26
C TYR A 406 -21.00 3.54 -6.47
N ASP A 407 -19.70 3.41 -6.72
CA ASP A 407 -19.16 2.57 -7.80
C ASP A 407 -19.24 1.07 -7.45
N ASP A 408 -18.62 0.20 -8.25
CA ASP A 408 -18.64 -1.25 -8.04
C ASP A 408 -18.06 -1.70 -6.70
N GLU A 409 -17.14 -0.94 -6.10
CA GLU A 409 -16.51 -1.23 -4.82
C GLU A 409 -17.21 -0.48 -3.66
N GLY A 410 -17.32 0.84 -3.76
CA GLY A 410 -17.91 1.67 -2.73
C GLY A 410 -19.38 1.35 -2.48
N SER A 411 -20.14 0.91 -3.49
CA SER A 411 -21.53 0.46 -3.31
C SER A 411 -21.68 -0.73 -2.37
N GLN A 412 -20.60 -1.44 -2.05
CA GLN A 412 -20.60 -2.59 -1.14
C GLN A 412 -20.46 -2.19 0.33
N PHE A 413 -20.24 -0.90 0.61
CA PHE A 413 -20.06 -0.36 1.95
C PHE A 413 -21.19 0.61 2.30
N ASP A 414 -21.72 0.51 3.52
CA ASP A 414 -22.78 1.39 4.02
C ASP A 414 -22.28 2.80 4.38
N ALA A 415 -23.17 3.62 4.92
CA ALA A 415 -22.91 4.99 5.36
C ALA A 415 -21.85 5.10 6.49
N TYR A 416 -21.52 4.00 7.15
CA TYR A 416 -20.59 3.93 8.26
C TYR A 416 -19.32 3.16 7.92
N GLY A 417 -19.17 2.73 6.66
CA GLY A 417 -18.01 2.03 6.14
C GLY A 417 -17.99 0.52 6.40
N ASN A 418 -19.12 -0.08 6.79
CA ASN A 418 -19.20 -1.54 6.91
C ASN A 418 -19.53 -2.17 5.55
N ASN A 419 -18.85 -3.24 5.19
CA ASN A 419 -19.17 -4.10 4.07
C ASN A 419 -20.47 -4.87 4.36
N VAL A 420 -21.60 -4.33 3.92
CA VAL A 420 -22.94 -4.89 4.09
C VAL A 420 -23.78 -4.63 2.86
N ASN A 421 -24.61 -5.59 2.48
CA ASN A 421 -25.56 -5.40 1.39
C ASN A 421 -26.73 -4.52 1.86
N TRP A 422 -26.77 -3.28 1.39
CA TRP A 422 -27.86 -2.33 1.63
C TRP A 422 -28.80 -2.15 0.42
N TRP A 423 -28.60 -2.97 -0.64
CA TRP A 423 -29.38 -2.94 -1.87
C TRP A 423 -30.57 -3.90 -1.79
N THR A 424 -31.69 -3.54 -2.42
CA THR A 424 -32.67 -4.55 -2.83
C THR A 424 -32.11 -5.38 -3.99
N LYS A 425 -32.59 -6.62 -4.16
CA LYS A 425 -32.18 -7.48 -5.28
C LYS A 425 -32.44 -6.83 -6.65
N ALA A 426 -33.58 -6.15 -6.80
CA ALA A 426 -33.96 -5.49 -8.04
C ALA A 426 -33.03 -4.31 -8.36
N ASP A 427 -32.75 -3.46 -7.36
CA ASP A 427 -31.87 -2.30 -7.55
C ASP A 427 -30.43 -2.73 -7.82
N ARG A 428 -29.94 -3.79 -7.16
CA ARG A 428 -28.60 -4.35 -7.44
C ARG A 428 -28.49 -4.86 -8.87
N ALA A 429 -29.46 -5.63 -9.35
CA ALA A 429 -29.48 -6.09 -10.73
C ALA A 429 -29.55 -4.92 -11.74
N ALA A 430 -30.32 -3.88 -11.42
CA ALA A 430 -30.41 -2.67 -12.23
C ALA A 430 -29.08 -1.89 -12.27
N PHE A 431 -28.34 -1.85 -11.16
CA PHE A 431 -26.99 -1.28 -11.08
C PHE A 431 -26.01 -2.08 -11.93
N GLU A 432 -25.96 -3.40 -11.75
CA GLU A 432 -25.06 -4.31 -12.51
C GLU A 432 -25.33 -4.28 -14.02
N ALA A 433 -26.60 -4.18 -14.43
CA ALA A 433 -26.95 -4.03 -15.84
C ALA A 433 -26.46 -2.71 -16.46
N ARG A 434 -26.25 -1.66 -15.65
CA ARG A 434 -25.70 -0.36 -16.08
C ARG A 434 -24.19 -0.39 -16.10
N THR A 435 -23.54 -0.90 -15.06
CA THR A 435 -22.07 -1.04 -15.03
C THR A 435 -21.59 -1.99 -16.12
N GLY A 436 -22.33 -3.06 -16.41
CA GLY A 436 -22.05 -3.98 -17.52
C GLY A 436 -22.13 -3.35 -18.92
N LYS A 437 -22.69 -2.15 -19.07
CA LYS A 437 -22.62 -1.37 -20.34
C LYS A 437 -21.34 -0.55 -20.46
N LEU A 438 -20.66 -0.25 -19.35
CA LEU A 438 -19.40 0.52 -19.32
C LEU A 438 -18.16 -0.37 -19.45
N VAL A 439 -18.27 -1.66 -19.08
CA VAL A 439 -17.17 -2.63 -19.18
C VAL A 439 -16.97 -3.16 -20.61
N LYS A 440 -18.03 -3.11 -21.42
CA LYS A 440 -17.99 -3.52 -22.84
C LYS A 440 -17.41 -2.42 -23.70
#